data_AF-A0A6A4HJX6-F1
#
_entry.id   AF-A0A6A4HJX6-F1
#
_cell.length_a   1.000
_cell.length_b   1.000
_cell.length_c   1.000
_cell.angle_alpha   90.00
_cell.angle_beta   90.00
_cell.angle_gamma   90.00
#
_symmetry.space_group_name_H-M   'P 1'
#
loop_
_entity.id
_entity.type
_entity.pdbx_description
1 polymer ?
#
loop_
_entity_poly.entity_id
_entity_poly.type
_entity_poly.pdbx_seq_one_letter_code
_entity_poly.pdbx_strand_id
1 'polypeptide(L)'
;MTRSFSEEPANALSTRHGRSIGGAKGCLAWPNGDQPYLGDYKTDKTNVIYTWNVSAPSNAKSLGFTFVPQFWGPAFASSFSSTVVAGYAKYLLGFNEPNEPGQSNLDAETAAALWKQYIEPLKAKGYRLGSPATSSDPNGLSWM
;
A
#
# COMPACT_ATOMS: atom_id res chain seq x y z
N MET A 1 -62.02 -17.94 30.65
CA MET A 1 -61.35 -17.19 29.57
C MET A 1 -60.85 -15.87 30.14
N THR A 2 -59.56 -15.78 30.42
CA THR A 2 -58.79 -14.53 30.55
C THR A 2 -57.33 -14.94 30.54
N ARG A 3 -56.63 -14.63 29.43
CA ARG A 3 -55.23 -15.03 29.20
C ARG A 3 -54.30 -14.04 29.92
N SER A 4 -53.30 -14.63 30.57
CA SER A 4 -52.08 -13.99 31.07
C SER A 4 -51.37 -13.21 29.96
N PHE A 5 -50.87 -12.01 30.26
CA PHE A 5 -49.94 -11.27 29.42
C PHE A 5 -48.58 -11.26 30.13
N SER A 6 -47.61 -11.97 29.56
CA SER A 6 -46.20 -11.88 29.90
C SER A 6 -45.56 -10.82 29.00
N GLU A 7 -44.94 -9.79 29.59
CA GLU A 7 -44.13 -8.81 28.85
C GLU A 7 -42.74 -9.40 28.55
N GLU A 8 -42.41 -9.53 27.25
CA GLU A 8 -41.05 -9.76 26.76
C GLU A 8 -40.26 -8.43 26.72
N PRO A 9 -38.93 -8.44 26.94
CA PRO A 9 -38.14 -7.23 26.88
C PRO A 9 -37.98 -6.74 25.43
N ALA A 10 -38.06 -5.42 25.25
CA ALA A 10 -37.85 -4.76 23.97
C ALA A 10 -36.42 -5.00 23.46
N ASN A 11 -36.32 -5.78 22.38
CA ASN A 11 -35.08 -6.00 21.65
C ASN A 11 -34.66 -4.67 21.00
N ALA A 12 -33.56 -4.07 21.48
CA ALA A 12 -33.05 -2.83 20.94
C ALA A 12 -32.71 -2.99 19.46
N LEU A 13 -33.36 -2.20 18.61
CA LEU A 13 -33.01 -2.09 17.20
C LEU A 13 -31.59 -1.53 17.11
N SER A 14 -30.63 -2.44 16.88
CA SER A 14 -29.29 -2.08 16.42
C SER A 14 -29.46 -1.35 15.10
N THR A 15 -29.38 -0.02 15.15
CA THR A 15 -29.18 0.82 13.97
C THR A 15 -27.87 0.36 13.34
N ARG A 16 -27.98 -0.53 12.35
CA ARG A 16 -26.91 -0.79 11.40
C ARG A 16 -26.64 0.55 10.72
N HIS A 17 -25.65 1.27 11.24
CA HIS A 17 -24.97 2.29 10.48
C HIS A 17 -24.31 1.55 9.31
N GLY A 18 -25.06 1.42 8.22
CA GLY A 18 -24.49 1.31 6.89
C GLY A 18 -23.76 2.61 6.62
N ARG A 19 -22.62 2.83 7.31
CA ARG A 19 -21.67 3.87 6.95
C ARG A 19 -21.18 3.42 5.59
N SER A 20 -21.66 4.08 4.55
CA SER A 20 -20.95 4.13 3.28
C SER A 20 -19.59 4.75 3.58
N ILE A 21 -18.65 3.90 3.98
CA ILE A 21 -17.22 4.16 3.85
C ILE A 21 -16.98 4.14 2.34
N GLY A 22 -17.23 5.27 1.69
CA GLY A 22 -16.55 5.55 0.42
C GLY A 22 -15.09 5.15 0.63
N GLY A 23 -14.64 4.13 -0.11
CA GLY A 23 -13.42 3.40 0.25
C GLY A 23 -12.27 4.36 0.52
N ALA A 24 -11.63 4.25 1.68
CA ALA A 24 -10.47 5.04 2.01
C ALA A 24 -9.40 4.82 0.92
N LYS A 25 -9.10 5.87 0.16
CA LYS A 25 -8.08 5.88 -0.91
C LYS A 25 -6.86 6.73 -0.53
N GLY A 26 -6.86 7.36 0.65
CA GLY A 26 -5.75 8.19 1.11
C GLY A 26 -4.53 7.33 1.40
N CYS A 27 -3.45 7.61 0.66
CA CYS A 27 -2.12 7.06 0.86
C CYS A 27 -1.18 8.20 1.28
N LEU A 28 -0.44 7.99 2.36
CA LEU A 28 0.56 8.92 2.84
C LEU A 28 1.91 8.60 2.18
N ALA A 29 2.39 9.52 1.34
CA ALA A 29 3.77 9.50 0.86
C ALA A 29 4.68 10.08 1.94
N TRP A 30 5.59 9.28 2.49
CA TRP A 30 6.29 9.63 3.72
C TRP A 30 7.82 9.52 3.61
N PRO A 31 8.54 10.64 3.47
CA PRO A 31 10.00 10.64 3.37
C PRO A 31 10.72 10.77 4.73
N ASN A 32 9.99 11.06 5.81
CA ASN A 32 10.59 11.57 7.06
C ASN A 32 11.13 10.48 8.01
N GLY A 33 11.06 9.20 7.63
CA GLY A 33 11.47 8.08 8.49
C GLY A 33 10.66 7.98 9.79
N ASP A 34 11.31 7.55 10.87
CA ASP A 34 10.68 7.41 12.18
C ASP A 34 10.46 8.78 12.82
N GLN A 35 9.19 9.17 12.97
CA GLN A 35 8.82 10.43 13.62
C GLN A 35 7.73 10.20 14.66
N PRO A 36 7.79 10.89 15.81
CA PRO A 36 6.77 10.78 16.86
C PRO A 36 5.40 11.29 16.39
N TYR A 37 5.39 12.24 15.45
CA TYR A 37 4.18 12.87 14.91
C TYR A 37 3.56 12.13 13.70
N LEU A 38 4.06 10.94 13.33
CA LEU A 38 3.48 10.17 12.22
C LEU A 38 1.98 9.85 12.47
N GLY A 39 1.61 9.65 13.73
CA GLY A 39 0.23 9.35 14.14
C GLY A 39 -0.76 10.46 13.80
N ASP A 40 -0.31 11.71 13.72
CA ASP A 40 -1.17 12.87 13.45
C ASP A 40 -1.79 12.83 12.04
N TYR A 41 -1.16 12.09 11.13
CA TYR A 41 -1.62 11.90 9.75
C TYR A 41 -2.43 10.61 9.55
N LYS A 42 -2.57 9.77 10.58
CA LYS A 42 -3.34 8.54 10.52
C LYS A 42 -4.82 8.84 10.75
N THR A 43 -5.64 8.56 9.73
CA THR A 43 -7.10 8.67 9.85
C THR A 43 -7.80 7.44 9.26
N ASP A 44 -9.12 7.38 9.38
CA ASP A 44 -9.93 6.38 8.66
C ASP A 44 -9.81 6.51 7.13
N LYS A 45 -9.46 7.70 6.63
CA LYS A 45 -9.36 8.00 5.19
C LYS A 45 -7.94 7.92 4.64
N THR A 46 -6.94 8.06 5.53
CA THR A 46 -5.50 7.96 5.24
C THR A 46 -4.92 6.84 6.09
N ASN A 47 -4.93 5.63 5.53
CA ASN A 47 -4.54 4.41 6.23
C ASN A 47 -3.48 3.59 5.48
N VAL A 48 -3.10 4.01 4.28
CA VAL A 48 -1.98 3.42 3.52
C VAL A 48 -0.78 4.36 3.63
N ILE A 49 0.44 3.81 3.65
CA ILE A 49 1.68 4.58 3.67
C ILE A 49 2.74 3.91 2.77
N TYR A 50 3.53 4.72 2.08
CA TYR A 50 4.73 4.29 1.35
C TYR A 50 5.86 5.33 1.52
N THR A 51 7.10 4.91 1.26
CA THR A 51 8.31 5.68 1.63
C THR A 51 9.37 5.73 0.53
N TRP A 52 9.03 5.36 -0.71
CA TRP A 52 9.99 5.10 -1.80
C TRP A 52 11.04 4.02 -1.46
N ASN A 53 10.80 3.23 -0.41
CA ASN A 53 11.70 2.21 0.08
C ASN A 53 10.94 0.89 0.31
N VAL A 54 11.69 -0.15 0.63
CA VAL A 54 11.16 -1.47 0.98
C VAL A 54 10.76 -1.57 2.45
N SER A 55 11.09 -0.57 3.27
CA SER A 55 10.85 -0.52 4.71
C SER A 55 9.94 0.64 5.14
N ALA A 56 9.06 0.35 6.10
CA ALA A 56 8.18 1.33 6.73
C ALA A 56 8.88 2.05 7.90
N PRO A 57 8.35 3.19 8.37
CA PRO A 57 8.65 3.68 9.71
C PRO A 57 8.28 2.62 10.76
N SER A 58 9.10 2.47 11.79
CA SER A 58 8.97 1.42 12.82
C SER A 58 7.63 1.50 13.58
N ASN A 59 7.10 2.71 13.78
CA ASN A 59 5.81 2.96 14.43
C ASN A 59 4.60 2.88 13.48
N ALA A 60 4.78 2.72 12.17
CA ALA A 60 3.65 2.70 11.22
C ALA A 60 2.68 1.55 11.50
N LYS A 61 3.20 0.36 11.84
CA LYS A 61 2.38 -0.83 12.13
C LYS A 61 1.55 -0.67 13.40
N SER A 62 2.13 -0.14 14.49
CA SER A 62 1.39 0.06 15.75
C SER A 62 0.31 1.14 15.62
N LEU A 63 0.52 2.12 14.74
CA LEU A 63 -0.47 3.12 14.35
C LEU A 63 -1.56 2.57 13.39
N GLY A 64 -1.44 1.31 12.95
CA GLY A 64 -2.44 0.68 12.08
C GLY A 64 -2.38 1.13 10.63
N PHE A 65 -1.23 1.64 10.14
CA PHE A 65 -1.04 1.83 8.70
C PHE A 65 -0.89 0.50 7.98
N THR A 66 -1.42 0.45 6.76
CA THR A 66 -1.05 -0.56 5.76
C THR A 66 0.16 -0.03 4.99
N PHE A 67 1.32 -0.62 5.23
CA PHE A 67 2.53 -0.27 4.48
C PHE A 67 2.54 -0.91 3.09
N VAL A 68 3.02 -0.14 2.11
CA VAL A 68 3.26 -0.60 0.74
C VAL A 68 4.73 -0.36 0.41
N PRO A 69 5.57 -1.42 0.38
CA PRO A 69 6.94 -1.28 -0.10
C PRO A 69 6.95 -0.85 -1.57
N GLN A 70 8.04 -0.18 -1.96
CA GLN A 70 8.33 0.13 -3.35
C GLN A 70 9.68 -0.49 -3.74
N PHE A 71 9.71 -1.21 -4.85
CA PHE A 71 10.97 -1.60 -5.46
C PHE A 71 11.46 -0.47 -6.35
N TRP A 72 12.18 0.50 -5.77
CA TRP A 72 12.54 1.73 -6.46
C TRP A 72 13.31 1.49 -7.77
N GLY A 73 14.29 0.59 -7.77
CA GLY A 73 15.12 0.25 -8.93
C GLY A 73 16.19 -0.80 -8.57
N PRO A 74 16.95 -1.31 -9.56
CA PRO A 74 17.88 -2.43 -9.38
C PRO A 74 18.99 -2.18 -8.36
N ALA A 75 19.35 -0.91 -8.10
CA ALA A 75 20.28 -0.55 -7.03
C ALA A 75 19.83 -1.05 -5.63
N PHE A 76 18.53 -1.30 -5.44
CA PHE A 76 17.94 -1.79 -4.20
C PHE A 76 17.58 -3.28 -4.23
N ALA A 77 18.01 -4.04 -5.25
CA ALA A 77 17.59 -5.43 -5.46
C ALA A 77 17.94 -6.35 -4.29
N SER A 78 19.07 -6.12 -3.62
CA SER A 78 19.48 -6.90 -2.44
C SER A 78 18.54 -6.68 -1.26
N SER A 79 18.32 -5.42 -0.86
CA SER A 79 17.38 -5.08 0.23
C SER A 79 15.94 -5.47 -0.09
N PHE A 80 15.56 -5.36 -1.36
CA PHE A 80 14.24 -5.80 -1.84
C PHE A 80 14.05 -7.30 -1.66
N SER A 81 14.99 -8.12 -2.16
CA SER A 81 14.88 -9.57 -2.10
C SER A 81 14.91 -10.12 -0.67
N SER A 82 15.64 -9.48 0.24
CA SER A 82 15.72 -9.89 1.64
C SER A 82 14.52 -9.46 2.47
N THR A 83 13.89 -8.33 2.14
CA THR A 83 12.79 -7.74 2.93
C THR A 83 11.42 -8.18 2.42
N VAL A 84 11.20 -8.17 1.10
CA VAL A 84 9.90 -8.38 0.47
C VAL A 84 9.64 -9.87 0.25
N VAL A 85 9.23 -10.54 1.33
CA VAL A 85 8.91 -11.98 1.38
C VAL A 85 7.42 -12.23 1.62
N ALA A 86 6.98 -13.49 1.58
CA ALA A 86 5.58 -13.84 1.84
C ALA A 86 5.15 -13.34 3.23
N GLY A 87 3.99 -12.69 3.30
CA GLY A 87 3.45 -12.13 4.55
C GLY A 87 4.04 -10.78 4.99
N TYR A 88 5.04 -10.23 4.30
CA TYR A 88 5.62 -8.93 4.65
C TYR A 88 4.66 -7.76 4.34
N ALA A 89 4.08 -7.73 3.14
CA ALA A 89 3.04 -6.77 2.77
C ALA A 89 1.99 -7.39 1.84
N LYS A 90 0.88 -6.68 1.62
CA LYS A 90 -0.21 -7.08 0.72
C LYS A 90 -0.08 -6.51 -0.69
N TYR A 91 0.58 -5.36 -0.81
CA TYR A 91 0.75 -4.60 -2.04
C TYR A 91 2.23 -4.32 -2.24
N LEU A 92 2.63 -4.11 -3.49
CA LEU A 92 3.97 -3.66 -3.85
C LEU A 92 3.85 -2.61 -4.96
N LEU A 93 4.63 -1.53 -4.87
CA LEU A 93 4.84 -0.58 -5.97
C LEU A 93 6.10 -0.96 -6.76
N GLY A 94 6.03 -0.83 -8.09
CA GLY A 94 7.17 -1.06 -8.99
C GLY A 94 8.18 0.08 -8.99
N PHE A 95 9.01 0.11 -10.04
CA PHE A 95 10.10 1.07 -10.20
C PHE A 95 9.64 2.52 -10.14
N ASN A 96 10.49 3.39 -9.58
CA ASN A 96 10.20 4.81 -9.42
C ASN A 96 10.75 5.61 -10.60
N GLU A 97 9.85 6.23 -11.36
CA GLU A 97 10.17 7.11 -12.49
C GLU A 97 11.26 6.52 -13.39
N PRO A 98 11.07 5.31 -13.93
CA PRO A 98 12.09 4.66 -14.76
C PRO A 98 12.41 5.46 -16.03
N ASN A 99 11.49 6.31 -16.49
CA ASN A 99 11.68 7.22 -17.61
C ASN A 99 12.60 8.42 -17.28
N GLU A 100 12.96 8.65 -16.01
CA GLU A 100 13.73 9.82 -15.58
C GLU A 100 15.20 9.49 -15.25
N PRO A 101 16.19 10.20 -15.84
CA PRO A 101 17.60 9.94 -15.61
C PRO A 101 18.06 10.09 -14.15
N GLY A 102 17.40 10.96 -13.38
CA GLY A 102 17.70 11.21 -11.97
C GLY A 102 17.04 10.23 -10.99
N GLN A 103 16.29 9.26 -11.51
CA GLN A 103 15.48 8.32 -10.73
C GLN A 103 15.95 6.89 -11.01
N SER A 104 15.03 5.92 -11.12
CA SER A 104 15.45 4.53 -11.36
C SER A 104 16.09 4.32 -12.73
N ASN A 105 15.82 5.22 -13.69
CA ASN A 105 16.50 5.33 -14.98
C ASN A 105 16.69 3.98 -15.70
N LEU A 106 15.58 3.42 -16.16
CA LEU A 106 15.53 2.14 -16.86
C LEU A 106 14.83 2.34 -18.19
N ASP A 107 15.36 1.77 -19.27
CA ASP A 107 14.55 1.59 -20.48
C ASP A 107 13.44 0.54 -20.24
N ALA A 108 12.41 0.56 -21.08
CA ALA A 108 11.23 -0.28 -20.91
C ALA A 108 11.54 -1.78 -21.02
N GLU A 109 12.49 -2.18 -21.87
CA GLU A 109 12.88 -3.59 -22.06
C GLU A 109 13.57 -4.13 -20.81
N THR A 110 14.56 -3.39 -20.30
CA THR A 110 15.26 -3.71 -19.05
C THR A 110 14.28 -3.75 -17.87
N ALA A 111 13.38 -2.78 -17.76
CA ALA A 111 12.39 -2.77 -16.70
C ALA A 111 11.42 -3.95 -16.79
N ALA A 112 10.95 -4.34 -17.97
CA ALA A 112 10.10 -5.50 -18.14
C ALA A 112 10.81 -6.80 -17.71
N ALA A 113 12.09 -6.96 -18.06
CA ALA A 113 12.90 -8.11 -17.65
C ALA A 113 13.06 -8.16 -16.12
N LEU A 114 13.43 -7.05 -15.49
CA LEU A 114 13.58 -6.96 -14.03
C LEU A 114 12.25 -7.15 -13.30
N TRP A 115 11.15 -6.63 -13.84
CA TRP A 115 9.82 -6.80 -13.26
C TRP A 115 9.43 -8.28 -13.22
N LYS A 116 9.66 -9.02 -14.31
CA LYS A 116 9.44 -10.49 -14.35
C LYS A 116 10.36 -11.24 -13.39
N GLN A 117 11.61 -10.82 -13.25
CA GLN A 117 12.57 -11.47 -12.36
C GLN A 117 12.23 -11.27 -10.87
N TYR A 118 11.90 -10.04 -10.47
CA TYR A 118 11.81 -9.67 -9.05
C TYR A 118 10.38 -9.46 -8.55
N ILE A 119 9.50 -8.89 -9.37
CA ILE A 119 8.17 -8.43 -8.94
C ILE A 119 7.09 -9.48 -9.23
N GLU A 120 7.04 -10.02 -10.45
CA GLU A 120 6.03 -11.02 -10.87
C GLU A 120 5.91 -12.22 -9.92
N PRO A 121 7.01 -12.84 -9.43
CA PRO A 121 6.92 -14.02 -8.56
C PRO A 121 6.23 -13.74 -7.22
N LEU A 122 6.15 -12.47 -6.79
CA LEU A 122 5.48 -12.10 -5.56
C LEU A 122 3.96 -12.26 -5.65
N LYS A 123 3.38 -12.35 -6.85
CA LYS A 123 1.96 -12.72 -7.03
C LYS A 123 1.65 -14.07 -6.37
N ALA A 124 2.54 -15.05 -6.52
CA ALA A 124 2.41 -16.37 -5.88
C ALA A 124 2.58 -16.30 -4.35
N LYS A 125 3.21 -15.23 -3.83
CA LYS A 125 3.34 -14.94 -2.39
C LYS A 125 2.18 -14.10 -1.83
N GLY A 126 1.13 -13.86 -2.61
CA GLY A 126 -0.09 -13.17 -2.19
C GLY A 126 -0.09 -11.66 -2.41
N TYR A 127 0.89 -11.12 -3.12
CA TYR A 127 0.97 -9.68 -3.39
C TYR A 127 0.06 -9.25 -4.53
N ARG A 128 -0.50 -8.04 -4.39
CA ARG A 128 -1.02 -7.24 -5.52
C ARG A 128 0.10 -6.32 -6.01
N LEU A 129 0.42 -6.41 -7.29
CA LEU A 129 1.60 -5.77 -7.87
C LEU A 129 1.20 -4.50 -8.63
N GLY A 130 1.84 -3.39 -8.31
CA GLY A 130 1.78 -2.14 -9.06
C GLY A 130 2.77 -2.15 -10.22
N SER A 131 2.42 -1.43 -11.29
CA SER A 131 3.36 -1.11 -12.36
C SER A 131 4.50 -0.24 -11.83
N PRO A 132 5.55 -0.05 -12.64
CA PRO A 132 6.40 1.13 -12.50
C PRO A 132 5.55 2.41 -12.51
N ALA A 133 6.01 3.44 -11.79
CA ALA A 133 5.37 4.75 -11.74
C ALA A 133 6.19 5.70 -12.60
N THR A 134 5.72 6.05 -13.80
CA THR A 134 6.38 7.06 -14.64
C THR A 134 6.03 8.47 -14.19
N SER A 135 6.88 9.43 -14.51
CA SER A 135 6.59 10.86 -14.30
C SER A 135 5.47 11.32 -15.25
N SER A 136 5.05 12.58 -15.10
CA SER A 136 4.11 13.23 -16.04
C SER A 136 4.78 13.80 -17.30
N ASP A 137 6.09 13.63 -17.46
CA ASP A 137 6.79 14.13 -18.66
C ASP A 137 6.30 13.39 -19.91
N PRO A 138 6.39 13.99 -21.11
CA PRO A 138 5.87 13.37 -22.34
C PRO A 138 6.45 11.98 -22.62
N ASN A 139 7.66 11.68 -22.15
CA ASN A 139 8.28 10.36 -22.29
C ASN A 139 7.64 9.31 -21.36
N GLY A 140 6.96 9.70 -20.28
CA GLY A 140 6.40 8.78 -19.28
C GLY A 140 5.26 7.93 -19.81
N LEU A 141 4.43 8.49 -20.70
CA LEU A 141 3.39 7.73 -21.40
C LEU A 141 3.96 6.85 -22.51
N SER A 142 5.01 7.28 -23.20
CA SER A 142 5.65 6.48 -24.25
C SER A 142 6.49 5.33 -23.68
N TRP A 143 6.96 5.47 -22.44
CA TRP A 143 7.75 4.48 -21.75
C TRP A 143 6.90 3.28 -21.29
N MET A 144 5.65 3.55 -20.88
CA MET A 144 4.70 2.57 -20.37
C MET A 144 4.02 1.78 -21.50
#